data_AF-A0ABD5QB89-F1
#
_entry.id   AF-A0ABD5QB89-F1
#
_cell.length_a   1.000
_cell.length_b   1.000
_cell.length_c   1.000
_cell.angle_alpha   90.00
_cell.angle_beta   90.00
_cell.angle_gamma   90.00
#
_symmetry.space_group_name_H-M   'P 1'
#
loop_
_entity.id
_entity.type
_entity.pdbx_description
1 polymer ?
#
loop_
_entity_poly.entity_id
_entity_poly.type
_entity_poly.pdbx_seq_one_letter_code
_entity_poly.pdbx_strand_id
1 'polypeptide(L)' 'METRIGRRTIWQREFPDHNTAADGYDHTAPVDAFEPNGYGLYNTAGNIWVWIADWWRTNHDEGAFKNRTGLRTGQQR' A
#
# COMPACT_ATOMS: atom_id res chain seq x y z
N MET A 1 -2.97 27.52 -11.67
CA MET A 1 -3.56 26.73 -10.58
C MET A 1 -2.91 25.36 -10.64
N GLU A 2 -1.96 25.09 -9.74
CA GLU A 2 -1.25 23.82 -9.69
C GLU A 2 -2.03 22.88 -8.79
N THR A 3 -2.57 21.81 -9.36
CA THR A 3 -3.29 20.78 -8.61
C THR A 3 -2.35 20.20 -7.57
N ARG A 4 -2.65 20.39 -6.27
CA ARG A 4 -1.94 19.70 -5.20
C ARG A 4 -2.15 18.19 -5.38
N ILE A 5 -1.19 17.53 -6.02
CA ILE A 5 -1.08 16.08 -5.96
C ILE A 5 -0.85 15.75 -4.47
N GLY A 6 -1.76 14.99 -3.86
CA GLY A 6 -1.62 14.60 -2.46
C GLY A 6 -0.28 13.88 -2.25
N ARG A 7 0.56 14.40 -1.35
CA ARG A 7 1.89 13.86 -1.05
C ARG A 7 1.75 12.45 -0.47
N ARG A 8 2.47 11.50 -1.07
CA ARG A 8 2.55 10.10 -0.69
C ARG A 8 3.85 9.53 -1.24
N THR A 9 4.39 8.50 -0.59
CA THR A 9 5.63 7.84 -0.99
C THR A 9 5.40 6.86 -2.15
N ILE A 10 5.82 7.25 -3.34
CA ILE A 10 5.76 6.46 -4.59
C ILE A 10 6.98 6.76 -5.47
N TRP A 11 7.20 6.00 -6.54
CA TRP A 11 8.24 6.35 -7.52
C TRP A 11 7.87 7.61 -8.31
N GLN A 12 8.84 8.50 -8.56
CA GLN A 12 8.67 9.59 -9.53
C GLN A 12 9.74 9.54 -10.61
N ARG A 13 9.32 9.78 -11.86
CA ARG A 13 10.08 9.63 -13.12
C ARG A 13 10.11 8.20 -13.64
N GLU A 14 11.28 7.71 -14.04
CA GLU A 14 11.47 6.55 -14.90
C GLU A 14 11.88 5.36 -14.04
N PHE A 15 10.90 4.53 -13.72
CA PHE A 15 11.18 3.24 -13.11
C PHE A 15 11.82 2.30 -14.14
N PRO A 16 12.82 1.47 -13.78
CA PRO A 16 13.43 1.31 -12.45
C PRO A 16 14.71 2.14 -12.23
N ASP A 17 15.18 2.88 -13.23
CA ASP A 17 16.56 3.41 -13.22
C ASP A 17 16.70 4.79 -12.60
N HIS A 18 15.62 5.58 -12.55
CA HIS A 18 15.66 6.96 -12.08
C HIS A 18 14.45 7.32 -11.20
N ASN A 19 14.69 7.40 -9.89
CA ASN A 19 13.77 8.01 -8.93
C ASN A 19 14.29 9.38 -8.50
N THR A 20 13.46 10.42 -8.62
CA THR A 20 13.84 11.76 -8.11
C THR A 20 13.62 11.93 -6.61
N ALA A 21 12.92 11.01 -5.94
CA ALA A 21 12.49 11.16 -4.55
C ALA A 21 11.79 12.52 -4.31
N ALA A 22 10.93 12.93 -5.24
CA ALA A 22 10.29 14.24 -5.21
C ALA A 22 9.28 14.38 -4.06
N ASP A 23 8.86 13.26 -3.48
CA ASP A 23 8.07 13.17 -2.25
C ASP A 23 8.90 13.25 -0.96
N GLY A 24 10.24 13.25 -1.07
CA GLY A 24 11.19 13.31 0.04
C GLY A 24 11.77 11.96 0.46
N TYR A 25 11.36 10.84 -0.16
CA TYR A 25 11.78 9.51 0.25
C TYR A 25 12.09 8.62 -0.97
N ASP A 26 13.31 8.07 -1.02
CA ASP A 26 13.70 7.12 -2.08
C ASP A 26 13.14 5.70 -1.84
N HIS A 27 12.84 5.38 -0.59
CA HIS A 27 12.30 4.09 -0.15
C HIS A 27 11.11 4.30 0.81
N THR A 28 11.16 3.69 2.00
CA THR A 28 10.14 3.84 3.03
C THR A 28 10.23 5.20 3.73
N ALA A 29 9.08 5.71 4.15
CA ALA A 29 8.95 6.88 5.00
C ALA A 29 8.49 6.53 6.43
N PRO A 30 8.70 7.44 7.41
CA PRO A 30 8.02 7.39 8.70
C PRO A 30 6.51 7.16 8.55
N VAL A 31 5.93 6.45 9.52
CA VAL A 31 4.51 6.03 9.46
C VAL A 31 3.52 7.20 9.44
N ASP A 32 3.95 8.39 9.84
CA ASP A 32 3.19 9.64 9.95
C ASP A 32 3.74 10.77 9.03
N ALA A 33 4.53 10.42 8.01
CA ALA A 33 5.24 11.39 7.16
C ALA A 33 4.35 12.36 6.34
N PHE A 34 3.09 12.03 6.10
CA PHE A 34 2.14 12.85 5.34
C PHE A 34 0.83 13.02 6.10
N GLU A 35 -0.03 13.92 5.62
CA GLU A 35 -1.34 14.14 6.22
C GLU A 35 -2.18 12.84 6.24
N PRO A 36 -2.93 12.58 7.32
CA PRO A 36 -3.85 11.47 7.36
C PRO A 36 -5.02 11.69 6.40
N ASN A 37 -5.66 10.61 5.96
CA ASN A 37 -6.94 10.70 5.26
C ASN A 37 -8.07 11.14 6.23
N GLY A 38 -9.30 11.31 5.71
CA GLY A 38 -10.45 11.74 6.52
C GLY A 38 -10.85 10.82 7.68
N TYR A 39 -10.25 9.63 7.78
CA TYR A 39 -10.44 8.68 8.87
C TYR A 39 -9.28 8.67 9.89
N GLY A 40 -8.30 9.57 9.76
CA GLY A 40 -7.13 9.62 10.63
C GLY A 40 -6.05 8.57 10.31
N LEU A 41 -6.16 7.89 9.16
CA LEU A 41 -5.19 6.87 8.74
C LEU A 41 -4.09 7.48 7.88
N TYR A 42 -2.84 7.13 8.19
CA TYR A 42 -1.65 7.59 7.48
C TYR A 42 -1.19 6.55 6.45
N ASN A 43 -0.55 7.01 5.37
CA ASN A 43 0.14 6.16 4.40
C ASN A 43 -0.71 4.99 3.83
N THR A 44 -2.03 5.17 3.71
CA THR A 44 -2.90 4.13 3.13
C THR A 44 -2.68 3.91 1.63
N ALA A 45 -1.94 4.81 0.97
CA ALA A 45 -1.52 4.69 -0.41
C ALA A 45 -0.01 5.01 -0.51
N GLY A 46 0.77 4.06 -1.01
CA GLY A 46 2.23 4.18 -1.09
C GLY A 46 2.95 3.64 0.15
N ASN A 47 4.22 4.00 0.30
CA ASN A 47 5.13 3.56 1.38
C ASN A 47 5.46 2.06 1.32
N ILE A 48 4.53 1.22 1.76
CA ILE A 48 4.68 -0.24 1.78
C ILE A 48 3.37 -0.91 1.39
N TRP A 49 3.48 -2.15 0.90
CA TRP A 49 2.31 -3.02 0.79
C TRP A 49 1.83 -3.45 2.18
N VAL A 50 0.52 -3.47 2.35
CA VAL A 50 -0.13 -3.91 3.59
C VAL A 50 -0.90 -5.20 3.30
N TRP A 51 -0.57 -6.27 4.04
CA TRP A 51 -1.29 -7.53 3.99
C TRP A 51 -2.71 -7.36 4.53
N ILE A 52 -3.66 -8.09 3.92
CA ILE A 52 -5.04 -8.21 4.39
C ILE A 52 -5.36 -9.69 4.65
N ALA A 53 -6.41 -9.94 5.43
CA ALA A 53 -6.81 -11.30 5.81
C ALA A 53 -7.40 -12.12 4.65
N ASP A 54 -7.76 -11.47 3.55
CA ASP A 54 -8.45 -12.08 2.43
C ASP A 54 -7.50 -12.88 1.52
N TRP A 55 -8.01 -13.97 0.96
CA TRP A 55 -7.34 -14.67 -0.14
C TRP A 55 -7.51 -13.91 -1.44
N TRP A 56 -6.44 -13.79 -2.23
CA TRP A 56 -6.49 -13.21 -3.57
C TRP A 56 -7.36 -14.05 -4.52
N ARG A 57 -8.23 -13.38 -5.28
CA ARG A 57 -9.03 -13.95 -6.38
C ARG A 57 -9.36 -12.87 -7.40
N THR A 58 -9.61 -13.27 -8.65
CA THR A 58 -10.01 -12.36 -9.74
C THR A 58 -11.53 -12.20 -9.90
N ASN A 59 -12.31 -13.18 -9.41
CA ASN A 59 -13.77 -13.19 -9.55
C ASN A 59 -14.40 -12.79 -8.23
N HIS A 60 -15.30 -11.80 -8.23
CA HIS A 60 -15.89 -11.23 -7.02
C HIS A 60 -17.37 -11.58 -6.85
N ASP A 61 -17.77 -12.79 -7.25
CA ASP A 61 -19.15 -13.24 -7.12
C ASP A 61 -19.64 -13.18 -5.67
N GLU A 62 -20.90 -12.80 -5.48
CA GLU A 62 -21.55 -12.50 -4.18
C GLU A 62 -21.66 -13.71 -3.23
N GLY A 63 -21.34 -14.92 -3.72
CA GLY A 63 -21.32 -16.13 -2.91
C GLY A 63 -20.26 -16.05 -1.81
N ALA A 64 -20.66 -16.33 -0.56
CA ALA A 64 -19.80 -16.30 0.61
C ALA A 64 -18.54 -17.15 0.42
N PHE A 65 -17.43 -16.51 0.06
CA PHE A 65 -16.13 -17.13 0.10
C PHE A 65 -15.75 -17.30 1.57
N LYS A 66 -15.88 -18.53 2.08
CA LYS A 66 -15.34 -18.84 3.40
C LYS A 66 -13.83 -18.69 3.32
N ASN A 67 -13.32 -17.68 4.02
CA ASN A 67 -11.90 -17.51 4.22
C ASN A 67 -11.36 -18.86 4.73
N ARG A 68 -10.55 -19.55 3.91
CA ARG A 68 -9.95 -20.81 4.34
C ARG A 68 -9.07 -20.42 5.53
N THR A 69 -9.45 -20.84 6.73
CA THR A 69 -8.60 -20.71 7.91
C THR A 69 -7.25 -21.28 7.50
N GLY A 70 -6.22 -20.44 7.42
CA GLY A 70 -4.89 -20.87 7.00
C GLY A 70 -4.46 -22.11 7.78
N LEU A 71 -3.51 -22.87 7.24
CA LEU A 71 -2.86 -23.94 8.00
C LEU A 71 -2.47 -23.34 9.36
N ARG A 72 -3.02 -23.86 10.45
CA ARG A 72 -2.84 -23.33 11.83
C ARG A 72 -1.39 -23.40 12.33
N THR A 73 -0.46 -23.78 11.46
CA THR A 73 0.95 -23.99 11.73
C THR A 73 1.74 -23.31 10.64
N GLY A 74 2.44 -22.23 11.00
CA GLY A 74 3.40 -21.54 10.15
C GLY A 74 4.62 -22.42 9.86
N GLN A 75 4.46 -23.38 8.97
CA GLN A 75 5.57 -24.03 8.29
C GLN A 75 5.35 -23.86 6.81
N GLN A 76 6.08 -22.94 6.19
CA GLN A 76 6.99 -23.23 5.07
C GLN A 76 8.10 -22.18 5.08
N ARG A 77 9.35 -22.67 5.10
CA ARG A 77 10.58 -21.92 4.80
C ARG A 77 10.93 -22.20 3.36
#